data_AF-A0A3S3LVE7-F1
#
_entry.id   AF-A0A3S3LVE7-F1
#
_cell.length_a   1.000
_cell.length_b   1.000
_cell.length_c   1.000
_cell.angle_alpha   90.00
_cell.angle_beta   90.00
_cell.angle_gamma   90.00
#
_symmetry.space_group_name_H-M   'P 1'
#
loop_
_entity.id
_entity.type
_entity.pdbx_description
1 polymer ?
#
loop_
_entity_poly.entity_id
_entity_poly.type
_entity_poly.pdbx_seq_one_letter_code
_entity_poly.pdbx_strand_id
1 'polypeptide(L)'
;MFDAVVAKKARMERLLHGAKRNPREDLVTSSLFGMLRLLTPESRQAALSVLCGHPLPSDAKIYLWPFFVGESENSEPDVVLEFMKDGQRAFWIVEVKWGAPLGADQCAREIRTVARGRCRRGGVPARERRVLGYTLLGAEAQHQKAVEDLRCTVRNGLEAVPIDGIRSLEWTTAAENLRALERGAVDAGLKSWSALSANFLAGQPQGAVLGAWPTMTMPVKGSFAFDDEERFALPPMTAVPATRYDFRENK
;
A
#
# COMPACT_ATOMS: atom_id res chain seq x y z
N MET A 1 -2.93 6.47 -4.03
CA MET A 1 -4.12 6.95 -3.29
C MET A 1 -5.45 6.68 -4.02
N PHE A 2 -5.59 7.08 -5.29
CA PHE A 2 -6.86 6.95 -6.01
C PHE A 2 -7.34 5.50 -6.22
N ASP A 3 -6.43 4.52 -6.39
CA ASP A 3 -6.84 3.12 -6.54
C ASP A 3 -7.58 2.60 -5.30
N ALA A 4 -7.19 3.02 -4.09
CA ALA A 4 -7.88 2.62 -2.86
C ALA A 4 -9.32 3.18 -2.82
N VAL A 5 -9.51 4.40 -3.31
CA VAL A 5 -10.84 5.04 -3.38
C VAL A 5 -11.70 4.36 -4.45
N VAL A 6 -11.15 4.16 -5.65
CA VAL A 6 -11.83 3.49 -6.77
C VAL A 6 -12.19 2.04 -6.43
N ALA A 7 -11.30 1.31 -5.76
CA ALA A 7 -11.54 -0.06 -5.29
C ALA A 7 -12.47 -0.14 -4.06
N LYS A 8 -13.01 1.01 -3.59
CA LYS A 8 -13.85 1.14 -2.38
C LYS A 8 -13.19 0.65 -1.09
N LYS A 9 -11.85 0.59 -1.08
CA LYS A 9 -11.02 0.25 0.10
C LYS A 9 -10.94 1.41 1.07
N ALA A 10 -10.79 2.62 0.55
CA ALA A 10 -10.93 3.87 1.29
C ALA A 10 -12.23 4.58 0.87
N ARG A 11 -13.16 4.80 1.81
CA ARG A 11 -14.26 5.75 1.60
C ARG A 11 -13.83 7.09 2.15
N MET A 12 -13.86 8.15 1.34
CA MET A 12 -13.43 9.49 1.75
C MET A 12 -14.22 9.99 2.98
N GLU A 13 -15.51 9.68 3.05
CA GLU A 13 -16.39 9.96 4.20
C GLU A 13 -15.93 9.31 5.51
N ARG A 14 -15.30 8.12 5.43
CA ARG A 14 -14.80 7.37 6.61
C ARG A 14 -13.42 7.84 7.06
N LEU A 15 -12.69 8.58 6.23
CA LEU A 15 -11.45 9.25 6.62
C LEU A 15 -11.72 10.48 7.50
N LEU A 16 -12.92 11.07 7.38
CA LEU A 16 -13.29 12.32 8.06
C LEU A 16 -13.97 12.08 9.42
N HIS A 17 -14.61 10.93 9.64
CA HIS A 17 -15.38 10.65 10.86
C HIS A 17 -15.08 9.27 11.45
N GLY A 18 -14.18 9.23 12.46
CA GLY A 18 -14.14 8.21 13.52
C GLY A 18 -14.32 6.74 13.10
N ALA A 19 -13.87 6.34 11.91
CA ALA A 19 -14.20 5.03 11.38
C ALA A 19 -13.49 3.92 12.17
N LYS A 20 -14.25 2.89 12.55
CA LYS A 20 -13.75 1.67 13.21
C LYS A 20 -12.69 0.91 12.41
N ARG A 21 -12.51 1.22 11.12
CA ARG A 21 -11.54 0.59 10.22
C ARG A 21 -10.81 1.70 9.48
N ASN A 22 -9.54 1.86 9.81
CA ASN A 22 -8.69 2.91 9.25
C ASN A 22 -8.07 2.40 7.94
N PRO A 23 -8.35 3.00 6.77
CA PRO A 23 -7.86 2.51 5.48
C PRO A 23 -6.39 2.89 5.24
N ARG A 24 -5.60 3.05 6.30
CA ARG A 24 -4.19 3.48 6.24
C ARG A 24 -3.36 2.53 5.38
N GLU A 25 -3.46 1.23 5.63
CA GLU A 25 -2.74 0.20 4.86
C GLU A 25 -3.12 0.28 3.38
N ASP A 26 -4.42 0.36 3.06
CA ASP A 26 -4.89 0.51 1.68
C ASP A 26 -4.39 1.80 1.01
N LEU A 27 -4.35 2.93 1.73
CA LEU A 27 -3.83 4.19 1.20
C LEU A 27 -2.33 4.14 0.95
N VAL A 28 -1.56 3.52 1.86
CA VAL A 28 -0.12 3.29 1.72
C VAL A 28 0.13 2.39 0.50
N THR A 29 -0.54 1.24 0.43
CA THR A 29 -0.47 0.29 -0.70
C THR A 29 -0.75 0.99 -2.03
N SER A 30 -1.83 1.76 -2.11
CA SER A 30 -2.18 2.50 -3.34
C SER A 30 -1.13 3.54 -3.72
N SER A 31 -0.56 4.25 -2.75
CA SER A 31 0.41 5.31 -3.01
C SER A 31 1.77 4.74 -3.41
N LEU A 32 2.20 3.64 -2.80
CA LEU A 32 3.46 2.98 -3.13
C LEU A 32 3.38 2.23 -4.46
N PHE A 33 2.32 1.43 -4.68
CA PHE A 33 2.28 0.50 -5.81
C PHE A 33 1.42 0.97 -6.99
N GLY A 34 0.39 1.80 -6.76
CA GLY A 34 -0.48 2.29 -7.83
C GLY A 34 0.26 3.16 -8.83
N MET A 35 1.08 4.09 -8.33
CA MET A 35 1.85 5.04 -9.15
C MET A 35 2.94 4.38 -10.01
N LEU A 36 3.42 3.20 -9.62
CA LEU A 36 4.47 2.48 -10.34
C LEU A 36 4.07 2.04 -11.74
N ARG A 37 2.76 1.95 -12.01
CA ARG A 37 2.24 1.64 -13.35
C ARG A 37 2.51 2.75 -14.38
N LEU A 38 2.81 3.97 -13.91
CA LEU A 38 3.10 5.13 -14.74
C LEU A 38 4.60 5.27 -15.06
N LEU A 39 5.46 4.51 -14.39
CA LEU A 39 6.90 4.51 -14.64
C LEU A 39 7.24 3.65 -15.86
N THR A 40 8.40 3.91 -16.46
CA THR A 40 8.99 3.02 -17.46
C THR A 40 9.23 1.62 -16.87
N PRO A 41 9.29 0.56 -17.69
CA PRO A 41 9.53 -0.80 -17.19
C PRO A 41 10.77 -0.93 -16.29
N GLU A 42 11.87 -0.27 -16.64
CA GLU A 42 13.14 -0.28 -15.90
C GLU A 42 13.02 0.49 -14.58
N SER A 43 12.38 1.67 -14.59
CA SER A 43 12.14 2.44 -13.37
C SER A 43 11.20 1.71 -12.42
N ARG A 44 10.13 1.09 -12.96
CA ARG A 44 9.22 0.24 -12.21
C ARG A 44 9.93 -0.96 -11.61
N GLN A 45 10.83 -1.60 -12.36
CA GLN A 45 11.66 -2.70 -11.88
C GLN A 45 12.46 -2.29 -10.64
N ALA A 46 13.18 -1.17 -10.73
CA ALA A 46 14.03 -0.70 -9.66
C ALA A 46 13.22 -0.35 -8.40
N ALA A 47 12.07 0.32 -8.59
CA ALA A 47 11.13 0.64 -7.52
C ALA A 47 10.57 -0.62 -6.84
N LEU A 48 10.05 -1.57 -7.62
CA LEU A 48 9.50 -2.83 -7.09
C LEU A 48 10.58 -3.65 -6.36
N SER A 49 11.81 -3.66 -6.88
CA SER A 49 12.90 -4.41 -6.26
C SER A 49 13.26 -3.87 -4.88
N VAL A 50 13.22 -2.55 -4.71
CA VAL A 50 13.42 -1.87 -3.43
C VAL A 50 12.29 -2.19 -2.45
N LEU A 51 11.03 -2.08 -2.89
CA LEU A 51 9.86 -2.36 -2.04
C LEU A 51 9.77 -3.84 -1.62
N CYS A 52 10.21 -4.76 -2.48
CA CYS A 52 10.19 -6.20 -2.17
C CYS A 52 11.42 -6.68 -1.40
N GLY A 53 12.50 -5.89 -1.37
CA GLY A 53 13.81 -6.30 -0.88
C GLY A 53 14.39 -7.48 -1.67
N HIS A 54 14.04 -7.57 -2.96
CA HIS A 54 14.45 -8.63 -3.87
C HIS A 54 14.52 -8.11 -5.31
N PRO A 55 15.56 -8.44 -6.10
CA PRO A 55 15.60 -8.07 -7.51
C PRO A 55 14.45 -8.69 -8.28
N LEU A 56 13.58 -7.85 -8.84
CA LEU A 56 12.46 -8.29 -9.67
C LEU A 56 12.74 -8.03 -11.15
N PRO A 57 12.09 -8.76 -12.07
CA PRO A 57 12.15 -8.46 -13.52
C PRO A 57 11.37 -7.19 -13.91
N SER A 58 11.71 -6.59 -15.06
CA SER A 58 11.08 -5.35 -15.55
C SER A 58 9.68 -5.52 -16.14
N ASP A 59 9.31 -6.76 -16.50
CA ASP A 59 7.99 -7.13 -17.00
C ASP A 59 6.96 -7.34 -15.89
N ALA A 60 7.32 -7.09 -14.64
CA ALA A 60 6.45 -7.26 -13.48
C ALA A 60 5.16 -6.44 -13.61
N LYS A 61 4.02 -7.13 -13.59
CA LYS A 61 2.67 -6.58 -13.51
C LYS A 61 2.24 -6.50 -12.07
N ILE A 62 1.53 -5.43 -11.73
CA ILE A 62 1.08 -5.15 -10.36
C ILE A 62 -0.42 -5.38 -10.29
N TYR A 63 -0.88 -6.23 -9.39
CA TYR A 63 -2.29 -6.43 -9.07
C TYR A 63 -2.56 -5.97 -7.64
N LEU A 64 -3.50 -5.04 -7.45
CA LEU A 64 -3.85 -4.49 -6.14
C LEU A 64 -5.12 -5.15 -5.60
N TRP A 65 -5.05 -5.62 -4.35
CA TRP A 65 -6.12 -6.32 -3.63
C TRP A 65 -6.87 -7.39 -4.42
N PRO A 66 -6.17 -8.30 -5.11
CA PRO A 66 -6.84 -9.43 -5.72
C PRO A 66 -7.48 -10.31 -4.65
N PHE A 67 -8.74 -10.70 -4.86
CA PHE A 67 -9.47 -11.55 -3.94
C PHE A 67 -9.44 -12.99 -4.45
N PHE A 68 -8.84 -13.89 -3.66
CA PHE A 68 -8.73 -15.31 -3.98
C PHE A 68 -9.65 -16.15 -3.11
N VAL A 69 -10.28 -17.13 -3.74
CA VAL A 69 -11.16 -18.11 -3.12
C VAL A 69 -10.54 -19.49 -3.28
N GLY A 70 -10.06 -20.07 -2.19
CA GLY A 70 -9.63 -21.46 -2.10
C GLY A 70 -10.79 -22.38 -1.66
N GLU A 71 -10.48 -23.66 -1.42
CA GLU A 71 -11.49 -24.65 -1.02
C GLU A 71 -12.04 -24.40 0.39
N SER A 72 -11.17 -24.04 1.34
CA SER A 72 -11.51 -23.82 2.76
C SER A 72 -11.11 -22.45 3.28
N GLU A 73 -10.48 -21.63 2.45
CA GLU A 73 -9.89 -20.36 2.87
C GLU A 73 -9.98 -19.30 1.76
N ASN A 74 -10.11 -18.04 2.17
CA ASN A 74 -10.07 -16.90 1.28
C ASN A 74 -8.95 -15.98 1.72
N SER A 75 -8.36 -15.26 0.77
CA SER A 75 -7.43 -14.18 1.09
C SER A 75 -7.55 -13.02 0.12
N GLU A 76 -7.02 -11.90 0.58
CA GLU A 76 -6.96 -10.66 -0.18
C GLU A 76 -5.61 -10.00 0.11
N PRO A 77 -4.51 -10.51 -0.47
CA PRO A 77 -3.20 -9.87 -0.31
C PRO A 77 -3.25 -8.44 -0.85
N ASP A 78 -2.50 -7.53 -0.25
CA ASP A 78 -2.43 -6.14 -0.69
C ASP A 78 -1.94 -6.01 -2.14
N VAL A 79 -0.87 -6.73 -2.48
CA VAL A 79 -0.29 -6.72 -3.82
C VAL A 79 0.11 -8.14 -4.24
N VAL A 80 -0.20 -8.46 -5.49
CA VAL A 80 0.39 -9.61 -6.19
C VAL A 80 1.13 -9.08 -7.41
N LEU A 81 2.39 -9.50 -7.55
CA LEU A 81 3.21 -9.22 -8.72
C LEU A 81 3.26 -10.46 -9.60
N GLU A 82 3.15 -10.28 -10.92
CA GLU A 82 3.33 -11.34 -11.92
C GLU A 82 4.48 -10.97 -12.85
N PHE A 83 5.43 -11.87 -13.07
CA PHE A 83 6.55 -11.69 -14.01
C PHE A 83 6.96 -13.01 -14.64
N MET A 84 7.79 -12.96 -15.69
CA MET A 84 8.37 -14.16 -16.28
C MET A 84 9.68 -14.54 -15.59
N LYS A 85 9.81 -15.81 -15.22
CA LYS A 85 11.03 -16.43 -14.70
C LYS A 85 11.24 -17.77 -15.38
N ASP A 86 12.38 -17.93 -16.05
CA ASP A 86 12.76 -19.17 -16.75
C ASP A 86 11.67 -19.65 -17.74
N GLY A 87 11.06 -18.72 -18.47
CA GLY A 87 9.98 -19.00 -19.43
C GLY A 87 8.62 -19.32 -18.80
N GLN A 88 8.50 -19.28 -17.48
CA GLN A 88 7.26 -19.54 -16.74
C GLN A 88 6.76 -18.29 -16.01
N ARG A 89 5.44 -18.21 -15.79
CA ARG A 89 4.85 -17.15 -14.98
C ARG A 89 5.14 -17.42 -13.51
N ALA A 90 5.70 -16.42 -12.85
CA ALA A 90 6.03 -16.42 -11.45
C ALA A 90 5.31 -15.30 -10.73
N PHE A 91 5.05 -15.52 -9.44
CA PHE A 91 4.26 -14.62 -8.61
C PHE A 91 5.01 -14.24 -7.33
N TRP A 92 4.86 -12.99 -6.94
CA TRP A 92 5.40 -12.48 -5.67
C TRP A 92 4.31 -11.73 -4.92
N ILE A 93 4.15 -12.03 -3.64
CA ILE A 93 3.12 -11.43 -2.79
C ILE A 93 3.76 -10.32 -1.97
N VAL A 94 3.09 -9.17 -1.84
CA VAL A 94 3.47 -8.14 -0.88
C VAL A 94 2.28 -7.84 0.02
N GLU A 95 2.51 -7.94 1.33
CA GLU A 95 1.57 -7.57 2.37
C GLU A 95 2.10 -6.34 3.10
N VAL A 96 1.26 -5.31 3.23
CA VAL A 96 1.63 -4.03 3.83
C VAL A 96 1.04 -3.93 5.23
N LYS A 97 1.89 -3.66 6.23
CA LYS A 97 1.47 -3.46 7.61
C LYS A 97 1.84 -2.10 8.15
N TRP A 98 0.88 -1.45 8.81
CA TRP A 98 1.07 -0.14 9.43
C TRP A 98 0.62 -0.16 10.89
N GLY A 99 1.42 -0.81 11.74
CA GLY A 99 1.15 -1.00 13.18
C GLY A 99 0.11 -2.06 13.53
N ALA A 100 -0.67 -2.56 12.56
CA ALA A 100 -1.64 -3.62 12.82
C ALA A 100 -0.96 -5.01 12.87
N PRO A 101 -1.36 -5.89 13.82
CA PRO A 101 -0.81 -7.23 13.89
C PRO A 101 -1.22 -8.08 12.68
N LEU A 102 -0.40 -9.08 12.36
CA LEU A 102 -0.76 -10.10 11.38
C LEU A 102 -1.82 -11.06 11.95
N GLY A 103 -2.80 -11.40 11.12
CA GLY A 103 -3.77 -12.44 11.47
C GLY A 103 -3.10 -13.82 11.58
N ALA A 104 -3.72 -14.71 12.34
CA ALA A 104 -3.25 -16.09 12.45
C ALA A 104 -3.16 -16.75 11.06
N ASP A 105 -2.00 -17.36 10.79
CA ASP A 105 -1.67 -18.04 9.53
C ASP A 105 -1.89 -17.20 8.27
N GLN A 106 -1.94 -15.86 8.40
CA GLN A 106 -2.30 -14.97 7.29
C GLN A 106 -1.37 -15.14 6.09
N CYS A 107 -0.05 -15.10 6.32
CA CYS A 107 0.94 -15.14 5.24
C CYS A 107 0.89 -16.46 4.47
N ALA A 108 0.80 -17.61 5.18
CA ALA A 108 0.78 -18.90 4.53
C ALA A 108 -0.55 -19.14 3.79
N ARG A 109 -1.67 -18.69 4.36
CA ARG A 109 -2.97 -18.68 3.68
C ARG A 109 -2.92 -17.90 2.38
N GLU A 110 -2.30 -16.72 2.36
CA GLU A 110 -2.14 -15.94 1.13
C GLU A 110 -1.30 -16.65 0.08
N ILE A 111 -0.21 -17.33 0.47
CA ILE A 111 0.59 -18.13 -0.47
C ILE A 111 -0.26 -19.24 -1.08
N ARG A 112 -1.01 -20.01 -0.27
CA ARG A 112 -1.84 -21.12 -0.75
C ARG A 112 -2.97 -20.67 -1.68
N THR A 113 -3.69 -19.62 -1.32
CA THR A 113 -4.79 -19.10 -2.16
C THR A 113 -4.28 -18.42 -3.43
N VAL A 114 -3.12 -17.77 -3.41
CA VAL A 114 -2.49 -17.24 -4.62
C VAL A 114 -1.97 -18.38 -5.50
N ALA A 115 -1.43 -19.45 -4.94
CA ALA A 115 -0.97 -20.59 -5.72
C ALA A 115 -2.14 -21.37 -6.36
N ARG A 116 -3.18 -21.69 -5.57
CA ARG A 116 -4.22 -22.65 -5.95
C ARG A 116 -5.63 -22.07 -6.07
N GLY A 117 -5.96 -21.03 -5.29
CA GLY A 117 -7.32 -20.48 -5.20
C GLY A 117 -7.75 -19.68 -6.42
N ARG A 118 -9.03 -19.67 -6.77
CA ARG A 118 -9.54 -18.90 -7.92
C ARG A 118 -9.51 -17.40 -7.62
N CYS A 119 -8.94 -16.59 -8.52
CA CYS A 119 -9.08 -15.14 -8.45
C CYS A 119 -10.52 -14.74 -8.81
N ARG A 120 -11.27 -14.23 -7.83
CA ARG A 120 -12.65 -13.75 -8.02
C ARG A 120 -12.71 -12.26 -8.38
N ARG A 121 -11.74 -11.46 -7.93
CA ARG A 121 -11.63 -10.02 -8.18
C ARG A 121 -10.15 -9.62 -8.27
N GLY A 122 -9.82 -8.60 -9.06
CA GLY A 122 -8.46 -8.05 -9.16
C GLY A 122 -7.67 -8.47 -10.39
N GLY A 123 -8.18 -9.41 -11.20
CA GLY A 123 -7.70 -9.66 -12.57
C GLY A 123 -6.46 -10.55 -12.69
N VAL A 124 -6.07 -11.26 -11.62
CA VAL A 124 -4.96 -12.22 -11.69
C VAL A 124 -5.41 -13.45 -12.51
N PRO A 125 -4.63 -13.90 -13.52
CA PRO A 125 -5.01 -15.03 -14.36
C PRO A 125 -5.24 -16.33 -13.57
N ALA A 126 -6.25 -17.11 -13.95
CA ALA A 126 -6.65 -18.36 -13.27
C ALA A 126 -5.74 -19.56 -13.56
N ARG A 127 -4.55 -19.36 -14.15
CA ARG A 127 -3.60 -20.44 -14.45
C ARG A 127 -2.89 -20.89 -13.17
N GLU A 128 -2.17 -22.00 -13.26
CA GLU A 128 -1.26 -22.42 -12.20
C GLU A 128 -0.26 -21.28 -11.90
N ARG A 129 -0.15 -20.93 -10.62
CA ARG A 129 0.62 -19.77 -10.15
C ARG A 129 1.76 -20.26 -9.29
N ARG A 130 2.97 -20.21 -9.85
CA ARG A 130 4.19 -20.50 -9.10
C ARG A 130 4.57 -19.29 -8.25
N VAL A 131 4.29 -19.35 -6.96
CA VAL A 131 4.70 -18.31 -6.00
C VAL A 131 6.19 -18.46 -5.70
N LEU A 132 6.97 -17.41 -5.90
CA LEU A 132 8.42 -17.40 -5.67
C LEU A 132 8.83 -16.62 -4.43
N GLY A 133 7.95 -15.79 -3.89
CA GLY A 133 8.29 -15.02 -2.71
C GLY A 133 7.12 -14.27 -2.11
N TYR A 134 7.40 -13.77 -0.92
CA TYR A 134 6.49 -13.04 -0.06
C TYR A 134 7.28 -11.95 0.65
N THR A 135 6.83 -10.71 0.55
CA THR A 135 7.38 -9.59 1.30
C THR A 135 6.36 -9.06 2.30
N LEU A 136 6.71 -9.08 3.58
CA LEU A 136 6.04 -8.24 4.57
C LEU A 136 6.71 -6.86 4.57
N LEU A 137 5.99 -5.84 4.12
CA LEU A 137 6.46 -4.45 4.09
C LEU A 137 5.85 -3.67 5.27
N GLY A 138 6.69 -2.97 6.02
CA GLY A 138 6.27 -2.37 7.28
C GLY A 138 6.30 -3.34 8.46
N ALA A 139 7.24 -4.29 8.42
CA ALA A 139 7.45 -5.21 9.52
C ALA A 139 7.81 -4.46 10.80
N GLU A 140 7.31 -4.96 11.93
CA GLU A 140 7.57 -4.46 13.27
C GLU A 140 7.90 -5.66 14.16
N ALA A 141 8.39 -5.42 15.37
CA ALA A 141 8.78 -6.48 16.31
C ALA A 141 7.65 -7.52 16.54
N GLN A 142 6.39 -7.08 16.59
CA GLN A 142 5.23 -7.96 16.76
C GLN A 142 5.02 -8.95 15.60
N HIS A 143 5.60 -8.70 14.42
CA HIS A 143 5.47 -9.56 13.24
C HIS A 143 6.55 -10.64 13.15
N GLN A 144 7.64 -10.53 13.92
CA GLN A 144 8.81 -11.41 13.80
C GLN A 144 8.45 -12.88 13.95
N LYS A 145 7.61 -13.22 14.94
CA LYS A 145 7.17 -14.60 15.15
C LYS A 145 6.39 -15.14 13.94
N ALA A 146 5.45 -14.37 13.41
CA ALA A 146 4.66 -14.79 12.25
C ALA A 146 5.53 -15.00 10.99
N VAL A 147 6.55 -14.17 10.80
CA VAL A 147 7.51 -14.33 9.69
C VAL A 147 8.38 -15.57 9.90
N GLU A 148 8.81 -15.88 11.12
CA GLU A 148 9.59 -17.10 11.37
C GLU A 148 8.74 -18.37 11.25
N ASP A 149 7.50 -18.34 11.73
CA ASP A 149 6.53 -19.44 11.55
C ASP A 149 6.28 -19.69 10.05
N LEU A 150 6.17 -18.63 9.25
CA LEU A 150 6.09 -18.73 7.80
C LEU A 150 7.35 -19.38 7.20
N ARG A 151 8.55 -18.94 7.61
CA ARG A 151 9.82 -19.53 7.16
C ARG A 151 9.89 -21.02 7.48
N CYS A 152 9.48 -21.43 8.69
CA CYS A 152 9.40 -22.84 9.07
C CYS A 152 8.43 -23.61 8.17
N THR A 153 7.25 -23.06 7.90
CA THR A 153 6.24 -23.67 7.02
C THR A 153 6.75 -23.83 5.59
N VAL A 154 7.49 -22.84 5.09
CA VAL A 154 8.14 -22.86 3.78
C VAL A 154 9.25 -23.91 3.70
N ARG A 155 10.11 -24.02 4.73
CA ARG A 155 11.11 -25.11 4.82
C ARG A 155 10.45 -26.49 4.78
N ASN A 156 9.21 -26.60 5.28
CA ASN A 156 8.41 -27.82 5.28
C ASN A 156 7.59 -28.03 3.98
N GLY A 157 7.84 -27.25 2.93
CA GLY A 157 7.29 -27.50 1.59
C GLY A 157 6.03 -26.70 1.22
N LEU A 158 5.77 -25.54 1.83
CA LEU A 158 4.66 -24.67 1.45
C LEU A 158 4.77 -24.21 -0.02
N GLU A 159 3.93 -24.78 -0.90
CA GLU A 159 3.78 -24.41 -2.32
C GLU A 159 5.09 -24.27 -3.11
N ALA A 160 6.13 -25.03 -2.71
CA ALA A 160 7.48 -24.96 -3.28
C ALA A 160 8.10 -23.54 -3.31
N VAL A 161 7.64 -22.64 -2.42
CA VAL A 161 8.23 -21.31 -2.26
C VAL A 161 9.67 -21.48 -1.73
N PRO A 162 10.68 -20.80 -2.29
CA PRO A 162 12.03 -20.85 -1.75
C PRO A 162 12.11 -20.06 -0.43
N ILE A 163 12.91 -20.55 0.52
CA ILE A 163 13.12 -19.87 1.81
C ILE A 163 13.68 -18.45 1.63
N ASP A 164 14.56 -18.26 0.64
CA ASP A 164 15.13 -16.96 0.28
C ASP A 164 14.12 -16.02 -0.39
N GLY A 165 12.93 -16.52 -0.71
CA GLY A 165 11.78 -15.75 -1.18
C GLY A 165 11.02 -15.03 -0.06
N ILE A 166 11.30 -15.34 1.21
CA ILE A 166 10.59 -14.74 2.36
C ILE A 166 11.35 -13.50 2.88
N ARG A 167 10.77 -12.33 2.64
CA ARG A 167 11.33 -11.02 2.98
C ARG A 167 10.45 -10.30 4.01
N SER A 168 11.11 -9.51 4.84
CA SER A 168 10.49 -8.68 5.86
C SER A 168 11.27 -7.37 5.90
N LEU A 169 10.61 -6.26 5.59
CA LEU A 169 11.23 -4.94 5.51
C LEU A 169 10.53 -4.00 6.48
N GLU A 170 11.30 -3.34 7.32
CA GLU A 170 10.82 -2.24 8.17
C GLU A 170 10.62 -0.96 7.34
N TRP A 171 9.76 -0.06 7.82
CA TRP A 171 9.52 1.21 7.13
C TRP A 171 10.75 2.10 7.04
N THR A 172 11.59 2.09 8.08
CA THR A 172 12.88 2.80 8.14
C THR A 172 13.82 2.33 7.02
N THR A 173 14.02 1.01 6.92
CA THR A 173 14.85 0.40 5.87
C THR A 173 14.29 0.67 4.47
N ALA A 174 12.97 0.55 4.29
CA ALA A 174 12.33 0.86 3.01
C ALA A 174 12.56 2.34 2.61
N ALA A 175 12.41 3.27 3.54
CA ALA A 175 12.65 4.69 3.29
C ALA A 175 14.12 4.98 2.93
N GLU A 176 15.08 4.35 3.62
CA GLU A 176 16.51 4.49 3.31
C GLU A 176 16.85 3.95 1.93
N ASN A 177 16.33 2.77 1.57
CA ASN A 177 16.53 2.17 0.25
C ASN A 177 15.93 3.04 -0.85
N LEU A 178 14.77 3.66 -0.63
CA LEU A 178 14.16 4.61 -1.57
C LEU A 178 14.99 5.89 -1.72
N ARG A 179 15.59 6.41 -0.64
CA ARG A 179 16.54 7.54 -0.74
C ARG A 179 17.81 7.17 -1.50
N ALA A 180 18.30 5.94 -1.35
CA ALA A 180 19.42 5.46 -2.14
C ALA A 180 19.06 5.36 -3.63
N LEU A 181 17.85 4.86 -3.93
CA LEU A 181 17.32 4.80 -5.28
C LEU A 181 17.19 6.19 -5.91
N GLU A 182 16.63 7.16 -5.16
CA GLU A 182 16.48 8.55 -5.59
C GLU A 182 17.81 9.17 -6.01
N ARG A 183 18.86 9.01 -5.21
CA ARG A 183 20.21 9.54 -5.51
C ARG A 183 20.82 8.91 -6.76
N GLY A 184 20.52 7.65 -7.04
CA GLY A 184 21.01 6.91 -8.22
C GLY A 184 20.12 7.01 -9.45
N ALA A 185 18.91 7.56 -9.33
CA ALA A 185 17.93 7.59 -10.41
C ALA A 185 18.26 8.67 -11.44
N VAL A 186 18.39 8.25 -12.71
CA VAL A 186 18.50 9.15 -13.86
C VAL A 186 17.12 9.59 -14.36
N ASP A 187 16.14 8.69 -14.28
CA ASP A 187 14.76 8.98 -14.68
C ASP A 187 14.08 9.93 -13.68
N ALA A 188 13.55 11.04 -14.20
CA ALA A 188 12.90 12.07 -13.39
C ALA A 188 11.64 11.55 -12.66
N GLY A 189 10.91 10.62 -13.29
CA GLY A 189 9.73 9.98 -12.71
C GLY A 189 10.11 9.14 -11.50
N LEU A 190 11.09 8.25 -11.66
CA LEU A 190 11.62 7.42 -10.58
C LEU A 190 12.19 8.25 -9.44
N LYS A 191 12.96 9.30 -9.76
CA LYS A 191 13.55 10.19 -8.76
C LYS A 191 12.48 10.89 -7.93
N SER A 192 11.48 11.46 -8.59
CA SER A 192 10.37 12.14 -7.90
C SER A 192 9.54 11.18 -7.06
N TRP A 193 9.19 10.01 -7.61
CA TRP A 193 8.41 8.99 -6.90
C TRP A 193 9.16 8.45 -5.68
N SER A 194 10.46 8.14 -5.82
CA SER A 194 11.27 7.59 -4.72
C SER A 194 11.51 8.61 -3.61
N ALA A 195 11.76 9.88 -3.95
CA ALA A 195 11.83 10.97 -2.98
C ALA A 195 10.53 11.12 -2.18
N LEU A 196 9.40 11.23 -2.87
CA LEU A 196 8.09 11.41 -2.25
C LEU A 196 7.72 10.20 -1.37
N SER A 197 7.95 9.00 -1.86
CA SER A 197 7.68 7.76 -1.11
C SER A 197 8.57 7.64 0.12
N ALA A 198 9.87 7.95 0.00
CA ALA A 198 10.77 7.95 1.15
C ALA A 198 10.35 8.96 2.22
N ASN A 199 9.95 10.17 1.83
CA ASN A 199 9.49 11.20 2.77
C ASN A 199 8.18 10.80 3.44
N PHE A 200 7.25 10.22 2.67
CA PHE A 200 6.00 9.68 3.20
C PHE A 200 6.24 8.59 4.25
N LEU A 201 7.16 7.65 3.99
CA LEU A 201 7.48 6.56 4.91
C LEU A 201 8.32 7.02 6.12
N ALA A 202 9.21 8.00 5.93
CA ALA A 202 10.02 8.56 7.01
C ALA A 202 9.23 9.50 7.92
N GLY A 203 8.09 10.01 7.47
CA GLY A 203 7.07 10.63 8.31
C GLY A 203 6.49 9.57 9.24
N GLN A 204 7.25 9.18 10.28
CA GLN A 204 6.79 8.25 11.29
C GLN A 204 5.46 8.75 11.86
N PRO A 205 4.40 7.94 11.85
CA PRO A 205 3.33 8.14 12.80
C PRO A 205 3.84 7.50 14.09
N GLN A 206 4.64 8.24 14.85
CA GLN A 206 4.28 8.27 16.27
C GLN A 206 2.81 8.67 16.25
N GLY A 207 1.93 7.80 16.74
CA GLY A 207 0.49 7.94 16.62
C GLY A 207 -0.03 9.25 17.22
N ALA A 208 0.15 10.36 16.52
CA ALA A 208 -0.91 11.31 16.36
C ALA A 208 -1.95 10.56 15.52
N VAL A 209 -2.86 9.88 16.23
CA VAL A 209 -4.29 10.21 16.06
C VAL A 209 -4.30 11.64 15.56
N LEU A 210 -4.72 11.90 14.31
CA LEU A 210 -4.97 13.26 13.86
C LEU A 210 -5.67 13.88 15.06
N GLY A 211 -4.99 14.79 15.77
CA GLY A 211 -5.60 15.46 16.91
C GLY A 211 -6.93 15.98 16.40
N ALA A 212 -7.91 16.17 17.29
CA ALA A 212 -9.20 16.74 16.88
C ALA A 212 -8.95 17.77 15.78
N TRP A 213 -9.51 17.53 14.58
CA TRP A 213 -9.26 18.36 13.41
C TRP A 213 -9.25 19.80 13.90
N PRO A 214 -8.21 20.61 13.60
CA PRO A 214 -8.15 21.97 14.12
C PRO A 214 -9.51 22.59 13.83
N THR A 215 -10.17 23.15 14.85
CA THR A 215 -11.54 23.65 14.73
C THR A 215 -11.57 24.60 13.53
N MET A 216 -12.04 24.09 12.40
CA MET A 216 -12.08 24.86 11.18
C MET A 216 -13.23 25.84 11.35
N THR A 217 -12.90 27.08 11.64
CA THR A 217 -13.83 28.20 11.52
C THR A 217 -14.12 28.40 10.04
N MET A 218 -15.06 27.62 9.52
CA MET A 218 -15.58 27.81 8.17
C MET A 218 -16.24 29.19 8.09
N PRO A 219 -15.91 30.01 7.07
CA PRO A 219 -16.55 31.31 6.91
C PRO A 219 -18.06 31.12 6.71
N VAL A 220 -18.84 31.97 7.39
CA VAL A 220 -20.31 31.88 7.56
C VAL A 220 -21.07 31.89 6.22
N LYS A 221 -20.43 32.36 5.15
CA LYS A 221 -20.88 32.21 3.77
C LYS A 221 -19.67 32.03 2.86
N GLY A 222 -19.59 30.86 2.24
CA GLY A 222 -18.69 30.56 1.14
C GLY A 222 -19.19 29.32 0.44
N SER A 223 -19.57 29.46 -0.83
CA SER A 223 -19.77 28.32 -1.72
C SER A 223 -18.45 28.03 -2.40
N PHE A 224 -17.94 26.80 -2.31
CA PHE A 224 -16.87 26.32 -3.16
C PHE A 224 -17.52 25.57 -4.33
N ALA A 225 -17.30 26.03 -5.56
CA ALA A 225 -17.69 25.29 -6.74
C ALA A 225 -16.65 24.20 -6.99
N PHE A 226 -17.08 22.94 -7.03
CA PHE A 226 -16.22 21.81 -7.41
C PHE A 226 -16.38 21.42 -8.89
N ASP A 227 -17.41 21.95 -9.55
CA ASP A 227 -17.63 22.11 -10.99
C ASP A 227 -19.01 22.77 -11.12
N ASP A 228 -19.34 23.34 -12.28
CA ASP A 228 -20.45 24.30 -12.50
C ASP A 228 -21.88 23.79 -12.20
N GLU A 229 -22.08 22.52 -11.79
CA GLU A 229 -23.43 21.92 -11.75
C GLU A 229 -23.90 21.33 -10.42
N GLU A 230 -23.11 21.29 -9.33
CA GLU A 230 -23.62 20.74 -8.05
C GLU A 230 -23.36 21.64 -6.82
N ARG A 231 -24.46 22.03 -6.15
CA ARG A 231 -24.46 22.73 -4.86
C ARG A 231 -24.98 21.80 -3.76
N PHE A 232 -24.15 21.51 -2.77
CA PHE A 232 -24.56 20.79 -1.56
C PHE A 232 -25.02 21.76 -0.47
N ALA A 233 -26.20 21.51 0.11
CA ALA A 233 -26.69 22.30 1.23
C ALA A 233 -25.97 21.89 2.53
N LEU A 234 -25.37 22.85 3.23
CA LEU A 234 -24.83 22.64 4.56
C LEU A 234 -25.96 22.69 5.60
N PRO A 235 -25.96 21.81 6.63
CA PRO A 235 -26.92 21.90 7.72
C PRO A 235 -26.73 23.17 8.55
N PRO A 236 -27.79 23.69 9.19
CA PRO A 236 -27.73 24.94 9.95
C PRO A 236 -26.81 24.80 11.17
N MET A 237 -25.82 25.68 11.30
CA MET A 237 -24.90 25.74 12.44
C MET A 237 -24.87 27.15 13.07
N THR A 238 -24.73 27.20 14.40
CA THR A 238 -24.73 28.40 15.24
C THR A 238 -23.42 29.20 15.09
N ALA A 239 -23.55 30.52 14.90
CA ALA A 239 -22.46 31.43 14.49
C ALA A 239 -21.58 31.95 15.64
N VAL A 240 -20.33 32.31 15.32
CA VAL A 240 -19.43 33.13 16.17
C VAL A 240 -18.91 34.32 15.34
N PRO A 241 -18.70 35.53 15.91
CA PRO A 241 -18.43 36.75 15.14
C PRO A 241 -17.09 36.72 14.38
N ALA A 242 -17.09 37.36 13.21
CA ALA A 242 -15.95 37.41 12.29
C ALA A 242 -14.75 38.15 12.89
N THR A 243 -13.61 37.47 13.00
CA THR A 243 -12.30 38.09 13.22
C THR A 243 -11.52 38.08 11.92
N ARG A 244 -11.06 39.25 11.49
CA ARG A 244 -10.27 39.45 10.26
C ARG A 244 -8.79 39.29 10.61
N TYR A 245 -8.11 38.34 9.99
CA TYR A 245 -6.66 38.19 10.08
C TYR A 245 -6.02 38.66 8.77
N ASP A 246 -5.33 39.80 8.79
CA ASP A 246 -4.46 40.24 7.70
C ASP A 246 -3.07 39.63 7.93
N PHE A 247 -2.71 38.60 7.16
CA PHE A 247 -1.35 38.07 7.15
C PHE A 247 -0.47 38.98 6.31
N ARG A 248 0.56 39.57 6.92
CA ARG A 248 1.74 40.09 6.21
C ARG A 248 2.92 39.18 6.56
N GLU A 249 3.63 38.72 5.55
CA GLU A 249 4.92 38.04 5.71
C GLU A 249 5.92 39.03 6.33
N ASN A 250 6.52 38.66 7.45
CA ASN A 250 7.65 39.39 8.00
C ASN A 250 8.92 38.95 7.26
N LYS A 251 9.68 39.95 6.79
CA LYS A 251 11.06 39.79 6.30
C LYS A 251 12.00 39.38 7.43
#